data_AF-A0A7C4ZR81-F1
#
_entry.id   AF-A0A7C4ZR81-F1
#
_cell.length_a   1.000
_cell.length_b   1.000
_cell.length_c   1.000
_cell.angle_alpha   90.00
_cell.angle_beta   90.00
_cell.angle_gamma   90.00
#
_symmetry.space_group_name_H-M   'P 1'
#
loop_
_entity.id
_entity.type
_entity.pdbx_description
1 polymer ?
#
loop_
_entity_poly.entity_id
_entity_poly.type
_entity_poly.pdbx_seq_one_letter_code
_entity_poly.pdbx_strand_id
1 'polypeptide(L)'
;MKFKRRYFMKNNKKFAIVVPTNRMLNSWLSYVENFRMFNHPSDKVILIAVDDYSPYVSENIKILEKTEIPYEYWTIDMQIDFFKKSFSSNWEKYWNVIPHRTDACRSFGYIIAALKGADVIITYDDDNWALSLKESDFDYLGAHDVVNSYYKGTEVSSTNGWFNTISMLITEPVSKIYARGYPYSKRGSDQYRYKSSEGNVLLNVGLWTGNPDVDAMTVLSEGSMNGLPVTKTTGLNNYRRVLLSNDTFAPINTANTAYSIKLLPIMYDTFQGAYVGELKLDRFGDIWSNLFVEKIMAHVGGRITLGVPIVEHKREPRNTFEDFMKEFWGVIISERLFSIINEIDIKSKSYTDAYLELISRLEKYKNFLSFDKESLQKYLSKLLGSMKLWVELLESLNIIA
;
A
#
# COMPACT_ATOMS: atom_id res chain seq x y z
N MET A 1 -36.69 2.48 15.61
CA MET A 1 -36.18 1.12 15.33
C MET A 1 -34.78 1.03 15.94
N LYS A 2 -34.63 0.29 17.04
CA LYS A 2 -33.38 0.23 17.84
C LYS A 2 -32.26 -0.42 17.00
N PHE A 3 -31.23 0.36 16.66
CA PHE A 3 -30.01 -0.17 16.03
C PHE A 3 -29.37 -1.17 17.00
N LYS A 4 -29.37 -2.45 16.62
CA LYS A 4 -28.59 -3.48 17.32
C LYS A 4 -27.11 -3.12 17.19
N ARG A 5 -26.46 -2.86 18.33
CA ARG A 5 -24.99 -2.95 18.50
C ARG A 5 -24.52 -4.29 17.91
N ARG A 6 -23.87 -4.23 16.76
CA ARG A 6 -23.24 -5.33 16.01
C ARG A 6 -22.22 -4.57 15.13
N TYR A 7 -20.91 -4.65 15.26
CA TYR A 7 -20.01 -5.69 15.76
C TYR A 7 -18.82 -4.98 16.44
N PHE A 8 -18.63 -5.15 17.74
CA PHE A 8 -17.31 -4.91 18.34
C PHE A 8 -16.38 -6.04 17.88
N MET A 9 -15.13 -5.73 17.51
CA MET A 9 -14.06 -6.64 17.09
C MET A 9 -14.37 -8.09 17.44
N LYS A 10 -14.86 -8.87 16.47
CA LYS A 10 -15.28 -10.25 16.73
C LYS A 10 -14.10 -11.14 17.10
N ASN A 11 -12.89 -10.70 16.77
CA ASN A 11 -11.63 -11.38 16.97
C ASN A 11 -10.69 -10.46 17.76
N ASN A 12 -10.06 -10.98 18.81
CA ASN A 12 -9.13 -10.30 19.70
C ASN A 12 -7.77 -10.00 19.00
N LYS A 13 -7.81 -9.35 17.83
CA LYS A 13 -6.63 -9.07 16.99
C LYS A 13 -5.84 -7.90 17.52
N LYS A 14 -4.53 -7.95 17.32
CA LYS A 14 -3.59 -6.84 17.51
C LYS A 14 -3.31 -6.17 16.17
N PHE A 15 -3.47 -4.85 16.14
CA PHE A 15 -3.22 -4.03 14.98
C PHE A 15 -1.96 -3.19 15.17
N ALA A 16 -1.05 -3.26 14.20
CA ALA A 16 0.02 -2.29 14.07
C ALA A 16 -0.33 -1.34 12.92
N ILE A 17 -0.40 -0.05 13.21
CA ILE A 17 -0.60 0.99 12.20
C ILE A 17 0.77 1.57 11.89
N VAL A 18 1.19 1.50 10.63
CA VAL A 18 2.51 1.92 10.18
C VAL A 18 2.37 3.16 9.31
N VAL A 19 3.15 4.20 9.62
CA VAL A 19 3.19 5.45 8.87
C VAL A 19 4.63 5.84 8.59
N PRO A 20 5.04 5.96 7.31
CA PRO A 20 6.27 6.67 6.97
C PRO A 20 6.02 8.17 7.15
N THR A 21 6.98 8.91 7.68
CA THR A 21 6.81 10.36 7.80
C THR A 21 8.08 11.15 7.62
N ASN A 22 7.91 12.27 6.94
CA ASN A 22 8.85 13.39 6.87
C ASN A 22 8.16 14.72 7.18
N ARG A 23 6.96 14.68 7.77
CA ARG A 23 6.07 15.81 8.05
C ARG A 23 5.61 15.79 9.50
N MET A 24 4.82 16.79 9.87
CA MET A 24 4.06 16.74 11.13
C MET A 24 2.91 15.73 11.03
N LEU A 25 2.86 14.78 11.95
CA LEU A 25 1.85 13.70 12.03
C LEU A 25 0.47 14.17 12.55
N ASN A 26 -0.01 15.33 12.09
CA ASN A 26 -1.32 15.83 12.51
C ASN A 26 -2.46 14.92 12.06
N SER A 27 -2.28 14.21 10.93
CA SER A 27 -3.25 13.21 10.44
C SER A 27 -3.53 12.14 11.49
N TRP A 28 -2.55 11.74 12.30
CA TRP A 28 -2.73 10.75 13.37
C TRP A 28 -3.84 11.13 14.35
N LEU A 29 -4.00 12.42 14.67
CA LEU A 29 -5.04 12.90 15.57
C LEU A 29 -6.45 12.55 15.08
N SER A 30 -6.67 12.52 13.76
CA SER A 30 -7.95 12.12 13.18
C SER A 30 -8.26 10.63 13.39
N TYR A 31 -7.24 9.77 13.30
CA TYR A 31 -7.40 8.33 13.59
C TYR A 31 -7.71 8.09 15.06
N VAL A 32 -7.06 8.82 15.96
CA VAL A 32 -7.31 8.72 17.40
C VAL A 32 -8.72 9.18 17.75
N GLU A 33 -9.19 10.29 17.15
CA GLU A 33 -10.58 10.73 17.30
C GLU A 33 -11.56 9.67 16.77
N ASN A 34 -11.28 9.08 15.61
CA ASN A 34 -12.07 7.99 15.04
C ASN A 34 -12.14 6.79 15.99
N PHE A 35 -11.00 6.36 16.55
CA PHE A 35 -10.96 5.24 17.50
C PHE A 35 -11.78 5.52 18.75
N ARG A 36 -11.70 6.74 19.30
CA ARG A 36 -12.52 7.17 20.43
C ARG A 36 -14.01 7.17 20.07
N MET A 37 -14.37 7.67 18.90
CA MET A 37 -15.75 7.71 18.42
C MET A 37 -16.38 6.32 18.31
N PHE A 38 -15.64 5.35 17.79
CA PHE A 38 -16.09 3.97 17.63
C PHE A 38 -15.81 3.07 18.85
N ASN A 39 -15.25 3.64 19.93
CA ASN A 39 -14.92 2.97 21.18
C ASN A 39 -13.93 1.80 20.99
N HIS A 40 -12.94 1.97 20.12
CA HIS A 40 -11.90 0.96 19.93
C HIS A 40 -10.95 0.92 21.13
N PRO A 41 -10.60 -0.27 21.63
CA PRO A 41 -9.64 -0.45 22.72
C PRO A 41 -8.23 -0.04 22.29
N SER A 42 -7.65 0.93 23.00
CA SER A 42 -6.32 1.46 22.71
C SER A 42 -5.19 0.44 22.90
N ASP A 43 -5.37 -0.55 23.78
CA ASP A 43 -4.39 -1.62 24.03
C ASP A 43 -4.26 -2.63 22.87
N LYS A 44 -5.16 -2.57 21.88
CA LYS A 44 -5.12 -3.42 20.67
C LYS A 44 -4.44 -2.75 19.49
N VAL A 45 -4.08 -1.49 19.61
CA VAL A 45 -3.49 -0.70 18.53
C VAL A 45 -2.14 -0.18 18.97
N ILE A 46 -1.13 -0.34 18.12
CA ILE A 46 0.14 0.35 18.25
C ILE A 46 0.41 1.15 16.98
N LEU A 47 0.79 2.42 17.11
CA LEU A 47 1.33 3.20 16.01
C LEU A 47 2.84 2.95 15.89
N ILE A 48 3.32 2.70 14.68
CA ILE A 48 4.74 2.63 14.36
C ILE A 48 5.01 3.73 13.33
N ALA A 49 5.54 4.85 13.82
CA ALA A 49 5.99 5.95 12.99
C ALA A 49 7.44 5.71 12.56
N VAL A 50 7.67 5.62 11.26
CA VAL A 50 9.00 5.45 10.66
C VAL A 50 9.44 6.81 10.13
N ASP A 51 10.39 7.41 10.83
CA ASP A 51 10.99 8.66 10.41
C ASP A 51 11.93 8.45 9.22
N ASP A 52 11.93 9.41 8.30
CA ASP A 52 12.86 9.40 7.17
C ASP A 52 13.48 10.80 6.98
N TYR A 53 14.30 11.19 7.96
CA TYR A 53 14.97 12.50 8.03
C TYR A 53 13.98 13.66 8.20
N SER A 54 12.93 13.48 9.01
CA SER A 54 11.97 14.54 9.29
C SER A 54 12.62 15.67 10.09
N PRO A 55 12.35 16.95 9.78
CA PRO A 55 12.72 18.05 10.66
C PRO A 55 11.78 18.17 11.88
N TYR A 56 10.71 17.37 11.94
CA TYR A 56 9.62 17.50 12.93
C TYR A 56 9.63 16.43 14.02
N VAL A 57 10.78 15.81 14.32
CA VAL A 57 10.87 14.70 15.30
C VAL A 57 10.31 15.11 16.67
N SER A 58 10.71 16.28 17.17
CA SER A 58 10.28 16.74 18.50
C SER A 58 8.78 17.07 18.55
N GLU A 59 8.26 17.67 17.49
CA GLU A 59 6.85 18.00 17.32
C GLU A 59 5.99 16.74 17.22
N ASN A 60 6.44 15.76 16.43
CA ASN A 60 5.75 14.48 16.27
C ASN A 60 5.68 13.72 17.60
N ILE A 61 6.77 13.63 18.36
CA ILE A 61 6.74 13.01 19.70
C ILE A 61 5.69 13.67 20.59
N LYS A 62 5.63 15.02 20.63
CA LYS A 62 4.61 15.76 21.40
C LYS A 62 3.18 15.51 20.91
N ILE A 63 2.98 15.26 19.62
CA ILE A 63 1.66 14.86 19.08
C ILE A 63 1.30 13.47 19.62
N LEU A 64 2.21 12.51 19.53
CA LEU A 64 1.96 11.12 19.92
C LEU A 64 1.71 10.97 21.42
N GLU A 65 2.48 11.66 22.27
CA GLU A 65 2.31 11.66 23.74
C GLU A 65 0.91 12.09 24.19
N LYS A 66 0.17 12.87 23.38
CA LYS A 66 -1.19 13.33 23.69
C LYS A 66 -2.29 12.31 23.37
N THR A 67 -1.97 11.24 22.66
CA THR A 67 -2.99 10.39 22.03
C THR A 67 -3.47 9.22 22.89
N GLU A 68 -2.76 8.90 23.99
CA GLU A 68 -3.03 7.75 24.86
C GLU A 68 -3.07 6.39 24.12
N ILE A 69 -2.63 6.36 22.85
CA ILE A 69 -2.45 5.15 22.05
C ILE A 69 -0.97 4.75 22.16
N PRO A 70 -0.64 3.46 22.40
CA PRO A 70 0.73 2.97 22.33
C PRO A 70 1.39 3.34 21.00
N TYR A 71 2.63 3.82 21.03
CA TYR A 71 3.37 4.16 19.83
C TYR A 71 4.86 3.84 19.94
N GLU A 72 5.51 3.70 18.78
CA GLU A 72 6.95 3.80 18.62
C GLU A 72 7.27 4.80 17.50
N TYR A 73 8.26 5.67 17.76
CA TYR A 73 8.77 6.61 16.77
C TYR A 73 10.23 6.27 16.49
N TRP A 74 10.54 5.86 15.27
CA TRP A 74 11.84 5.32 14.90
C TRP A 74 12.62 6.32 14.04
N THR A 75 13.51 7.09 14.68
CA THR A 75 14.47 7.95 13.96
C THR A 75 15.46 7.13 13.15
N ILE A 76 16.10 7.74 12.14
CA ILE A 76 17.15 7.06 11.36
C ILE A 76 18.25 6.46 12.24
N ASP A 77 18.71 7.18 13.28
CA ASP A 77 19.72 6.65 14.19
C ASP A 77 19.24 5.42 14.96
N MET A 78 17.98 5.43 15.43
CA MET A 78 17.37 4.28 16.10
C MET A 78 17.22 3.08 15.16
N GLN A 79 16.88 3.33 13.90
CA GLN A 79 16.80 2.29 12.87
C GLN A 79 18.18 1.68 12.62
N ILE A 80 19.21 2.51 12.41
CA ILE A 80 20.61 2.04 12.24
C ILE A 80 21.06 1.23 13.46
N ASP A 81 20.79 1.71 14.67
CA ASP A 81 21.14 1.00 15.90
C ASP A 81 20.43 -0.34 16.03
N PHE A 82 19.16 -0.44 15.58
CA PHE A 82 18.44 -1.70 15.50
C PHE A 82 19.17 -2.70 14.60
N PHE A 83 19.58 -2.29 13.39
CA PHE A 83 20.32 -3.18 12.48
C PHE A 83 21.69 -3.57 13.04
N LYS A 84 22.44 -2.63 13.63
CA LYS A 84 23.75 -2.91 14.26
C LYS A 84 23.62 -3.95 15.37
N LYS A 85 22.62 -3.80 16.25
CA LYS A 85 22.36 -4.74 17.35
C LYS A 85 21.90 -6.11 16.84
N SER A 86 21.13 -6.14 15.76
CA SER A 86 20.55 -7.38 15.22
C SER A 86 21.54 -8.19 14.39
N PHE A 87 22.48 -7.56 13.68
CA PHE A 87 23.27 -8.23 12.63
C PHE A 87 24.78 -8.06 12.73
N SER A 88 25.30 -7.42 13.79
CA SER A 88 26.75 -7.22 13.99
C SER A 88 27.42 -6.68 12.72
N SER A 89 28.40 -7.39 12.12
CA SER A 89 29.12 -6.93 10.92
C SER A 89 28.27 -6.87 9.63
N ASN A 90 27.13 -7.56 9.58
CA ASN A 90 26.27 -7.60 8.38
C ASN A 90 25.17 -6.52 8.39
N TRP A 91 25.16 -5.62 9.37
CA TRP A 91 24.08 -4.66 9.54
C TRP A 91 23.84 -3.76 8.31
N GLU A 92 24.91 -3.31 7.64
CA GLU A 92 24.79 -2.43 6.46
C GLU A 92 24.08 -3.13 5.30
N LYS A 93 24.34 -4.44 5.10
CA LYS A 93 23.69 -5.25 4.06
C LYS A 93 22.17 -5.17 4.20
N TYR A 94 21.67 -5.41 5.41
CA TYR A 94 20.24 -5.44 5.69
C TYR A 94 19.62 -4.05 5.84
N TRP A 95 20.36 -3.09 6.40
CA TRP A 95 19.91 -1.71 6.47
C TRP A 95 19.62 -1.14 5.08
N ASN A 96 20.52 -1.40 4.12
CA ASN A 96 20.37 -0.96 2.73
C ASN A 96 19.21 -1.64 1.97
N VAL A 97 18.53 -2.63 2.56
CA VAL A 97 17.28 -3.18 2.01
C VAL A 97 16.12 -2.22 2.24
N ILE A 98 16.14 -1.45 3.34
CA ILE A 98 15.10 -0.46 3.63
C ILE A 98 15.29 0.75 2.72
N PRO A 99 14.30 1.13 1.90
CA PRO A 99 14.38 2.36 1.12
C PRO A 99 14.44 3.60 2.02
N HIS A 100 15.22 4.61 1.63
CA HIS A 100 15.36 5.88 2.35
C HIS A 100 15.04 7.06 1.44
N ARG A 101 14.60 8.16 2.04
CA ARG A 101 14.07 9.36 1.38
C ARG A 101 12.86 9.05 0.48
N THR A 102 12.02 8.14 0.94
CA THR A 102 10.80 7.67 0.27
C THR A 102 9.84 7.08 1.30
N ASP A 103 8.56 7.18 1.00
CA ASP A 103 7.47 6.53 1.73
C ASP A 103 7.66 5.00 1.89
N ALA A 104 8.41 4.36 0.98
CA ALA A 104 8.76 2.94 1.08
C ALA A 104 9.63 2.57 2.31
N CYS A 105 10.17 3.56 3.04
CA CYS A 105 10.82 3.36 4.34
C CYS A 105 9.90 2.65 5.36
N ARG A 106 8.58 2.72 5.16
CA ARG A 106 7.57 1.97 5.93
C ARG A 106 7.84 0.47 6.03
N SER A 107 8.62 -0.10 5.10
CA SER A 107 9.10 -1.49 5.17
C SER A 107 9.80 -1.80 6.50
N PHE A 108 10.53 -0.83 7.09
CA PHE A 108 11.09 -0.99 8.43
C PHE A 108 10.00 -1.12 9.50
N GLY A 109 8.94 -0.31 9.40
CA GLY A 109 7.81 -0.37 10.31
C GLY A 109 7.07 -1.71 10.24
N TYR A 110 7.06 -2.38 9.08
CA TYR A 110 6.50 -3.72 8.94
C TYR A 110 7.29 -4.77 9.73
N ILE A 111 8.62 -4.67 9.76
CA ILE A 111 9.49 -5.51 10.59
C ILE A 111 9.14 -5.31 12.07
N ILE A 112 9.06 -4.05 12.51
CA ILE A 112 8.74 -3.75 13.91
C ILE A 112 7.34 -4.24 14.28
N ALA A 113 6.35 -4.06 13.40
CA ALA A 113 5.00 -4.57 13.61
C ALA A 113 4.98 -6.09 13.86
N ALA A 114 5.76 -6.83 13.08
CA ALA A 114 5.93 -8.27 13.25
C ALA A 114 6.56 -8.62 14.60
N LEU A 115 7.64 -7.93 14.97
CA LEU A 115 8.34 -8.14 16.26
C LEU A 115 7.47 -7.77 17.47
N LYS A 116 6.48 -6.89 17.29
CA LYS A 116 5.46 -6.58 18.31
C LYS A 116 4.31 -7.58 18.36
N GLY A 117 4.32 -8.59 17.49
CA GLY A 117 3.30 -9.64 17.44
C GLY A 117 1.94 -9.12 16.94
N ALA A 118 1.94 -8.22 15.95
CA ALA A 118 0.72 -7.79 15.29
C ALA A 118 0.11 -8.94 14.46
N ASP A 119 -1.22 -9.05 14.48
CA ASP A 119 -1.96 -9.97 13.60
C ASP A 119 -2.22 -9.33 12.23
N VAL A 120 -2.46 -8.00 12.24
CA VAL A 120 -2.79 -7.17 11.09
C VAL A 120 -1.91 -5.94 11.10
N ILE A 121 -1.30 -5.65 9.95
CA ILE A 121 -0.59 -4.40 9.69
C ILE A 121 -1.50 -3.51 8.85
N ILE A 122 -1.72 -2.27 9.29
CA ILE A 122 -2.40 -1.24 8.51
C ILE A 122 -1.36 -0.20 8.13
N THR A 123 -1.16 0.06 6.85
CA THR A 123 -0.30 1.12 6.35
C THR A 123 -1.14 2.31 5.92
N TYR A 124 -0.70 3.51 6.29
CA TYR A 124 -1.30 4.74 5.81
C TYR A 124 -0.26 5.84 5.55
N ASP A 125 -0.61 6.78 4.68
CA ASP A 125 0.23 7.96 4.38
C ASP A 125 -0.17 9.15 5.24
N ASP A 126 0.80 9.98 5.63
CA ASP A 126 0.56 11.08 6.57
C ASP A 126 -0.31 12.23 6.03
N ASP A 127 -0.70 12.19 4.75
CA ASP A 127 -1.71 13.05 4.11
C ASP A 127 -3.10 12.41 3.96
N ASN A 128 -3.30 11.21 4.50
CA ASN A 128 -4.60 10.53 4.57
C ASN A 128 -5.17 10.68 5.99
N TRP A 129 -6.38 11.22 6.09
CA TRP A 129 -7.03 11.56 7.37
C TRP A 129 -8.25 10.67 7.59
N ALA A 130 -8.38 10.06 8.76
CA ALA A 130 -9.61 9.35 9.09
C ALA A 130 -10.78 10.34 9.18
N LEU A 131 -11.93 9.92 8.67
CA LEU A 131 -13.16 10.68 8.78
C LEU A 131 -13.88 10.33 10.08
N SER A 132 -14.18 11.33 10.91
CA SER A 132 -14.88 11.19 12.18
C SER A 132 -16.40 11.34 11.99
N LEU A 133 -17.00 10.50 11.15
CA LEU A 133 -18.45 10.48 10.90
C LEU A 133 -19.08 9.25 11.56
N LYS A 134 -20.26 9.39 12.19
CA LYS A 134 -20.91 8.32 12.99
C LYS A 134 -21.46 7.14 12.18
N GLU A 135 -21.21 7.07 10.89
CA GLU A 135 -21.62 5.93 10.06
C GLU A 135 -20.55 4.84 10.11
N SER A 136 -20.98 3.57 10.13
CA SER A 136 -20.07 2.43 10.26
C SER A 136 -19.02 2.32 9.14
N ASP A 137 -19.24 2.95 8.00
CA ASP A 137 -18.28 2.96 6.87
C ASP A 137 -17.02 3.76 7.17
N PHE A 138 -17.12 4.67 8.13
CA PHE A 138 -16.00 5.49 8.60
C PHE A 138 -15.36 4.92 9.85
N ASP A 139 -15.81 3.76 10.35
CA ASP A 139 -15.08 3.03 11.39
C ASP A 139 -13.76 2.49 10.81
N TYR A 140 -12.66 3.23 11.01
CA TYR A 140 -11.40 2.95 10.33
C TYR A 140 -10.85 1.56 10.70
N LEU A 141 -10.75 1.28 12.00
CA LEU A 141 -10.22 0.01 12.50
C LEU A 141 -11.22 -1.12 12.26
N GLY A 142 -12.50 -0.89 12.52
CA GLY A 142 -13.56 -1.90 12.35
C GLY A 142 -13.75 -2.32 10.91
N ALA A 143 -13.56 -1.41 9.95
CA ALA A 143 -13.58 -1.76 8.53
C ALA A 143 -12.36 -2.60 8.12
N HIS A 144 -11.17 -2.32 8.67
CA HIS A 144 -9.98 -3.12 8.42
C HIS A 144 -9.96 -4.47 9.17
N ASP A 145 -10.81 -4.66 10.20
CA ASP A 145 -10.98 -5.94 10.93
C ASP A 145 -11.51 -7.10 10.04
N VAL A 146 -11.85 -6.84 8.78
CA VAL A 146 -12.09 -7.94 7.82
C VAL A 146 -10.84 -8.81 7.62
N VAL A 147 -9.64 -8.25 7.78
CA VAL A 147 -8.38 -8.95 7.53
C VAL A 147 -8.20 -10.04 8.58
N ASN A 148 -7.78 -11.24 8.18
CA ASN A 148 -7.81 -12.47 9.00
C ASN A 148 -9.23 -12.91 9.41
N SER A 149 -10.25 -12.56 8.63
CA SER A 149 -11.63 -13.02 8.83
C SER A 149 -12.17 -13.68 7.56
N TYR A 150 -13.13 -14.59 7.74
CA TYR A 150 -13.94 -15.12 6.63
C TYR A 150 -14.99 -14.08 6.22
N TYR A 151 -15.03 -13.73 4.94
CA TYR A 151 -15.95 -12.74 4.39
C TYR A 151 -16.79 -13.38 3.28
N LYS A 152 -18.07 -13.01 3.25
CA LYS A 152 -19.02 -13.36 2.18
C LYS A 152 -19.61 -12.08 1.64
N GLY A 153 -19.52 -11.88 0.33
CA GLY A 153 -19.97 -10.64 -0.30
C GLY A 153 -19.89 -10.68 -1.82
N THR A 154 -20.00 -9.51 -2.42
CA THR A 154 -19.90 -9.35 -3.88
C THR A 154 -18.45 -9.41 -4.31
N GLU A 155 -18.14 -10.27 -5.29
CA GLU A 155 -16.88 -10.29 -6.02
C GLU A 155 -17.03 -9.55 -7.35
N VAL A 156 -15.99 -8.82 -7.73
CA VAL A 156 -15.86 -8.16 -9.02
C VAL A 156 -14.76 -8.81 -9.85
N SER A 157 -15.07 -9.06 -11.12
CA SER A 157 -14.09 -9.40 -12.16
C SER A 157 -14.19 -8.41 -13.32
N SER A 158 -13.15 -8.30 -14.13
CA SER A 158 -13.13 -7.40 -15.28
C SER A 158 -12.87 -8.14 -16.59
N THR A 159 -13.54 -7.74 -17.68
CA THR A 159 -13.38 -8.34 -19.01
C THR A 159 -11.98 -8.18 -19.59
N ASN A 160 -11.24 -7.14 -19.16
CA ASN A 160 -9.88 -6.88 -19.62
C ASN A 160 -8.81 -7.28 -18.58
N GLY A 161 -9.21 -7.93 -17.49
CA GLY A 161 -8.35 -8.37 -16.39
C GLY A 161 -7.99 -7.27 -15.38
N TRP A 162 -8.55 -6.06 -15.50
CA TRP A 162 -8.23 -4.94 -14.60
C TRP A 162 -9.47 -4.23 -14.06
N PHE A 163 -9.52 -4.02 -12.75
CA PHE A 163 -10.56 -3.30 -12.04
C PHE A 163 -10.06 -1.91 -11.60
N ASN A 164 -10.74 -0.85 -12.03
CA ASN A 164 -10.40 0.51 -11.62
C ASN A 164 -11.03 0.84 -10.27
N THR A 165 -10.22 0.96 -9.21
CA THR A 165 -10.69 1.28 -7.86
C THR A 165 -11.46 2.59 -7.77
N ILE A 166 -11.13 3.59 -8.60
CA ILE A 166 -11.87 4.87 -8.64
C ILE A 166 -13.32 4.68 -9.13
N SER A 167 -13.65 3.62 -9.87
CA SER A 167 -15.04 3.35 -10.27
C SER A 167 -15.99 3.10 -9.09
N MET A 168 -15.43 2.79 -7.91
CA MET A 168 -16.16 2.66 -6.65
C MET A 168 -16.46 3.99 -5.97
N LEU A 169 -15.93 5.10 -6.49
CA LEU A 169 -16.05 6.43 -5.90
C LEU A 169 -16.97 7.32 -6.74
N ILE A 170 -17.65 8.25 -6.08
CA ILE A 170 -18.33 9.36 -6.73
C ILE A 170 -17.28 10.42 -7.05
N THR A 171 -17.25 10.89 -8.30
CA THR A 171 -16.36 11.95 -8.78
C THR A 171 -17.10 13.25 -9.02
N GLU A 172 -16.48 14.37 -8.63
CA GLU A 172 -16.99 15.72 -8.84
C GLU A 172 -15.89 16.61 -9.47
N PRO A 173 -16.08 17.12 -10.70
CA PRO A 173 -17.17 16.79 -11.62
C PRO A 173 -17.19 15.30 -12.01
N VAL A 174 -18.32 14.81 -12.49
CA VAL A 174 -18.46 13.42 -12.95
C VAL A 174 -17.49 13.17 -14.09
N SER A 175 -16.47 12.36 -13.83
CA SER A 175 -15.39 12.05 -14.77
C SER A 175 -15.00 10.56 -14.71
N LYS A 176 -14.65 10.00 -15.87
CA LYS A 176 -14.08 8.64 -15.97
C LYS A 176 -12.55 8.73 -15.95
N ILE A 177 -11.99 8.80 -14.74
CA ILE A 177 -10.55 8.77 -14.47
C ILE A 177 -10.12 7.40 -13.96
N TYR A 178 -8.82 7.09 -14.06
CA TYR A 178 -8.25 5.81 -13.65
C TYR A 178 -7.25 5.99 -12.53
N ALA A 179 -7.26 5.04 -11.59
CA ALA A 179 -6.27 5.01 -10.52
C ALA A 179 -4.85 4.94 -11.10
N ARG A 180 -3.90 5.61 -10.43
CA ARG A 180 -2.47 5.51 -10.73
C ARG A 180 -2.06 4.04 -10.69
N GLY A 181 -1.35 3.59 -11.73
CA GLY A 181 -1.01 2.17 -11.90
C GLY A 181 -2.03 1.35 -12.71
N TYR A 182 -3.16 1.92 -13.13
CA TYR A 182 -4.04 1.26 -14.10
C TYR A 182 -3.40 1.29 -15.50
N PRO A 183 -3.26 0.14 -16.19
CA PRO A 183 -2.61 0.08 -17.50
C PRO A 183 -3.29 0.96 -18.53
N TYR A 184 -2.53 1.84 -19.18
CA TYR A 184 -2.99 2.69 -20.27
C TYR A 184 -3.57 1.87 -21.43
N SER A 185 -2.92 0.75 -21.78
CA SER A 185 -3.40 -0.15 -22.85
C SER A 185 -4.77 -0.78 -22.57
N LYS A 186 -5.25 -0.73 -21.33
CA LYS A 186 -6.53 -1.31 -20.90
C LYS A 186 -7.62 -0.27 -20.63
N ARG A 187 -7.30 1.03 -20.62
CA ARG A 187 -8.28 2.10 -20.35
C ARG A 187 -9.36 2.11 -21.43
N GLY A 188 -10.60 2.36 -21.04
CA GLY A 188 -11.76 2.52 -21.93
C GLY A 188 -12.48 1.24 -22.30
N SER A 189 -11.88 0.06 -22.04
CA SER A 189 -12.43 -1.25 -22.38
C SER A 189 -12.87 -2.08 -21.15
N ASP A 190 -12.81 -1.48 -19.97
CA ASP A 190 -13.18 -2.10 -18.70
C ASP A 190 -14.69 -2.30 -18.60
N GLN A 191 -15.11 -3.56 -18.43
CA GLN A 191 -16.47 -3.96 -18.12
C GLN A 191 -16.46 -4.91 -16.94
N TYR A 192 -17.24 -4.59 -15.92
CA TYR A 192 -17.23 -5.32 -14.66
C TYR A 192 -18.38 -6.31 -14.56
N ARG A 193 -18.07 -7.49 -14.04
CA ARG A 193 -19.07 -8.52 -13.70
C ARG A 193 -19.05 -8.72 -12.19
N TYR A 194 -20.25 -8.82 -11.62
CA TYR A 194 -20.43 -8.99 -10.19
C TYR A 194 -21.13 -10.31 -9.90
N LYS A 195 -20.64 -11.04 -8.90
CA LYS A 195 -21.27 -12.29 -8.41
C LYS A 195 -21.06 -12.44 -6.92
N SER A 196 -21.85 -13.29 -6.25
CA SER A 196 -21.58 -13.64 -4.85
C SER A 196 -20.34 -14.52 -4.77
N SER A 197 -19.51 -14.27 -3.76
CA SER A 197 -18.31 -15.04 -3.45
C SER A 197 -18.00 -14.98 -1.96
N GLU A 198 -17.01 -15.75 -1.54
CA GLU A 198 -16.59 -15.83 -0.14
C GLU A 198 -15.13 -16.30 -0.01
N GLY A 199 -14.54 -16.09 1.15
CA GLY A 199 -13.20 -16.57 1.47
C GLY A 199 -12.55 -15.81 2.62
N ASN A 200 -11.35 -16.28 3.00
CA ASN A 200 -10.55 -15.63 4.03
C ASN A 200 -9.85 -14.41 3.46
N VAL A 201 -10.16 -13.22 3.99
CA VAL A 201 -9.56 -11.97 3.55
C VAL A 201 -8.21 -11.80 4.24
N LEU A 202 -7.16 -11.59 3.44
CA LEU A 202 -5.81 -11.35 3.94
C LEU A 202 -5.29 -9.95 3.61
N LEU A 203 -5.96 -9.23 2.71
CA LEU A 203 -5.64 -7.86 2.36
C LEU A 203 -6.92 -7.07 2.14
N ASN A 204 -7.00 -5.89 2.71
CA ASN A 204 -8.07 -4.93 2.49
C ASN A 204 -7.50 -3.58 2.07
N VAL A 205 -7.97 -3.09 0.92
CA VAL A 205 -7.63 -1.77 0.41
C VAL A 205 -8.76 -0.82 0.74
N GLY A 206 -8.45 0.14 1.59
CA GLY A 206 -9.28 1.29 1.90
C GLY A 206 -9.41 2.23 0.70
N LEU A 207 -10.49 3.00 0.64
CA LEU A 207 -10.70 4.02 -0.37
C LEU A 207 -10.57 5.42 0.23
N TRP A 208 -10.75 6.45 -0.58
CA TRP A 208 -10.55 7.83 -0.17
C TRP A 208 -11.58 8.80 -0.78
N THR A 209 -11.82 9.89 -0.07
CA THR A 209 -12.40 11.14 -0.61
C THR A 209 -11.30 12.20 -0.77
N GLY A 210 -11.64 13.37 -1.32
CA GLY A 210 -10.70 14.44 -1.60
C GLY A 210 -9.96 14.19 -2.91
N ASN A 211 -8.63 14.20 -2.88
CA ASN A 211 -7.82 14.05 -4.08
C ASN A 211 -7.75 12.58 -4.52
N PRO A 212 -8.24 12.21 -5.73
CA PRO A 212 -8.03 10.85 -6.21
C PRO A 212 -6.55 10.53 -6.43
N ASP A 213 -6.14 9.28 -6.14
CA ASP A 213 -4.79 8.81 -6.50
C ASP A 213 -4.72 8.50 -8.00
N VAL A 214 -4.50 9.55 -8.79
CA VAL A 214 -4.28 9.50 -10.24
C VAL A 214 -2.84 9.87 -10.58
N ASP A 215 -2.41 9.43 -11.76
CA ASP A 215 -1.11 9.81 -12.33
C ASP A 215 -1.06 11.29 -12.75
N ALA A 216 0.15 11.82 -12.87
CA ALA A 216 0.41 13.22 -13.22
C ALA A 216 -0.09 13.58 -14.62
N MET A 217 -0.11 12.62 -15.56
CA MET A 217 -0.71 12.85 -16.88
C MET A 217 -2.20 13.14 -16.79
N THR A 218 -2.93 12.44 -15.92
CA THR A 218 -4.35 12.69 -15.66
C THR A 218 -4.53 14.07 -15.06
N VAL A 219 -3.71 14.45 -14.06
CA VAL A 219 -3.73 15.80 -13.46
C VAL A 219 -3.46 16.90 -14.51
N LEU A 220 -2.45 16.71 -15.37
CA LEU A 220 -2.17 17.63 -16.48
C LEU A 220 -3.31 17.71 -17.49
N SER A 221 -3.94 16.57 -17.81
CA SER A 221 -5.06 16.53 -18.76
C SER A 221 -6.30 17.28 -18.25
N GLU A 222 -6.43 17.43 -16.93
CA GLU A 222 -7.45 18.26 -16.29
C GLU A 222 -7.06 19.75 -16.23
N GLY A 223 -5.88 20.13 -16.76
CA GLY A 223 -5.38 21.50 -16.77
C GLY A 223 -4.77 21.96 -15.43
N SER A 224 -4.51 21.04 -14.51
CA SER A 224 -3.93 21.39 -13.21
C SER A 224 -2.40 21.37 -13.23
N MET A 225 -1.82 22.46 -12.72
CA MET A 225 -0.38 22.68 -12.66
C MET A 225 0.20 22.51 -11.25
N ASN A 226 -0.65 22.39 -10.23
CA ASN A 226 -0.27 22.32 -8.82
C ASN A 226 -0.38 20.90 -8.23
N GLY A 227 -0.41 19.85 -9.06
CA GLY A 227 -0.33 18.46 -8.62
C GLY A 227 -1.63 17.96 -7.98
N LEU A 228 -2.67 18.80 -7.94
CA LEU A 228 -3.98 18.48 -7.42
C LEU A 228 -4.95 18.30 -8.59
N PRO A 229 -5.55 17.12 -8.80
CA PRO A 229 -6.57 16.94 -9.83
C PRO A 229 -7.75 17.90 -9.58
N VAL A 230 -8.36 18.39 -10.66
CA VAL A 230 -9.62 19.14 -10.62
C VAL A 230 -10.73 18.23 -10.12
N THR A 231 -10.76 16.98 -10.61
CA THR A 231 -11.69 15.97 -10.11
C THR A 231 -11.40 15.65 -8.65
N LYS A 232 -12.43 15.74 -7.81
CA LYS A 232 -12.42 15.24 -6.43
C LYS A 232 -13.29 13.99 -6.30
N THR A 233 -13.00 13.21 -5.27
CA THR A 233 -13.82 12.06 -4.85
C THR A 233 -14.61 12.46 -3.61
N THR A 234 -15.94 12.26 -3.60
CA THR A 234 -16.81 12.79 -2.53
C THR A 234 -17.49 11.71 -1.70
N GLY A 235 -17.42 10.45 -2.13
CA GLY A 235 -17.96 9.32 -1.39
C GLY A 235 -17.91 8.03 -2.19
N LEU A 236 -18.55 6.99 -1.66
CA LEU A 236 -18.71 5.72 -2.35
C LEU A 236 -19.87 5.77 -3.34
N ASN A 237 -19.71 5.05 -4.44
CA ASN A 237 -20.75 4.82 -5.43
C ASN A 237 -21.58 3.56 -5.05
N ASN A 238 -21.61 2.55 -5.91
CA ASN A 238 -22.57 1.44 -5.81
C ASN A 238 -22.23 0.36 -4.77
N TYR A 239 -20.96 0.25 -4.36
CA TYR A 239 -20.51 -0.82 -3.46
C TYR A 239 -19.63 -0.27 -2.35
N ARG A 240 -19.96 -0.65 -1.10
CA ARG A 240 -19.13 -0.34 0.08
C ARG A 240 -17.84 -1.16 0.15
N ARG A 241 -17.91 -2.40 -0.35
CA ARG A 241 -16.80 -3.34 -0.39
C ARG A 241 -17.07 -4.40 -1.45
N VAL A 242 -16.02 -4.78 -2.17
CA VAL A 242 -16.04 -5.91 -3.10
C VAL A 242 -14.83 -6.81 -2.84
N LEU A 243 -14.98 -8.11 -3.11
CA LEU A 243 -13.89 -9.04 -3.28
C LEU A 243 -13.31 -8.86 -4.68
N LEU A 244 -11.99 -8.82 -4.82
CA LEU A 244 -11.34 -8.88 -6.13
C LEU A 244 -11.29 -10.35 -6.59
N SER A 245 -11.67 -10.60 -7.85
CA SER A 245 -11.54 -11.93 -8.47
C SER A 245 -10.08 -12.29 -8.68
N ASN A 246 -9.72 -13.57 -8.55
CA ASN A 246 -8.33 -14.03 -8.68
C ASN A 246 -7.76 -13.87 -10.11
N ASP A 247 -8.60 -13.64 -11.11
CA ASP A 247 -8.23 -13.39 -12.51
C ASP A 247 -8.20 -11.90 -12.88
N THR A 248 -8.36 -11.01 -11.89
CA THR A 248 -8.48 -9.57 -12.10
C THR A 248 -7.50 -8.84 -11.16
N PHE A 249 -6.70 -7.94 -11.73
CA PHE A 249 -5.84 -7.04 -10.97
C PHE A 249 -6.54 -5.71 -10.69
N ALA A 250 -6.08 -4.98 -9.69
CA ALA A 250 -6.48 -3.62 -9.42
C ALA A 250 -5.26 -2.78 -9.02
N PRO A 251 -5.21 -1.47 -9.34
CA PRO A 251 -4.16 -0.63 -8.78
C PRO A 251 -4.38 -0.49 -7.27
N ILE A 252 -3.42 -1.02 -6.50
CA ILE A 252 -3.41 -1.01 -5.04
C ILE A 252 -2.20 -0.20 -4.57
N ASN A 253 -2.44 0.76 -3.69
CA ASN A 253 -1.39 1.52 -3.00
C ASN A 253 -1.30 1.13 -1.52
N THR A 254 -0.34 1.71 -0.83
CA THR A 254 -0.07 1.49 0.60
C THR A 254 -0.56 2.64 1.49
N ALA A 255 -1.30 3.60 0.93
CA ALA A 255 -1.73 4.82 1.61
C ALA A 255 -2.95 4.62 2.54
N ASN A 256 -3.70 3.53 2.36
CA ASN A 256 -4.79 3.10 3.24
C ASN A 256 -5.06 1.60 3.05
N THR A 257 -4.10 0.75 3.44
CA THR A 257 -4.18 -0.69 3.15
C THR A 257 -3.87 -1.50 4.40
N ALA A 258 -4.71 -2.48 4.72
CA ALA A 258 -4.49 -3.43 5.80
C ALA A 258 -4.18 -4.81 5.25
N TYR A 259 -3.25 -5.53 5.88
CA TYR A 259 -2.89 -6.87 5.46
C TYR A 259 -2.53 -7.77 6.64
N SER A 260 -2.72 -9.07 6.45
CA SER A 260 -2.36 -10.11 7.40
C SER A 260 -0.85 -10.18 7.53
N ILE A 261 -0.33 -10.34 8.75
CA ILE A 261 1.11 -10.54 8.97
C ILE A 261 1.69 -11.70 8.14
N LYS A 262 0.86 -12.68 7.74
CA LYS A 262 1.23 -13.79 6.84
C LYS A 262 1.71 -13.34 5.46
N LEU A 263 1.32 -12.15 5.01
CA LEU A 263 1.74 -11.60 3.72
C LEU A 263 3.07 -10.83 3.82
N LEU A 264 3.62 -10.61 5.02
CA LEU A 264 4.86 -9.87 5.21
C LEU A 264 6.05 -10.31 4.31
N PRO A 265 6.31 -11.61 4.05
CA PRO A 265 7.38 -12.02 3.13
C PRO A 265 7.29 -11.39 1.74
N ILE A 266 6.07 -11.03 1.32
CA ILE A 266 5.76 -10.53 -0.02
C ILE A 266 5.35 -9.05 -0.02
N MET A 267 5.32 -8.40 1.15
CA MET A 267 5.03 -6.98 1.34
C MET A 267 6.34 -6.19 1.47
N TYR A 268 7.02 -5.98 0.34
CA TYR A 268 8.21 -5.14 0.25
C TYR A 268 7.96 -3.98 -0.71
N ASP A 269 7.90 -2.76 -0.18
CA ASP A 269 7.76 -1.58 -1.04
C ASP A 269 9.04 -1.35 -1.83
N THR A 270 8.89 -1.39 -3.14
CA THR A 270 10.03 -1.51 -4.04
C THR A 270 10.88 -0.25 -4.05
N PHE A 271 12.21 -0.42 -4.05
CA PHE A 271 13.15 0.69 -4.22
C PHE A 271 12.87 1.44 -5.54
N GLN A 272 12.95 2.76 -5.50
CA GLN A 272 12.82 3.63 -6.67
C GLN A 272 13.98 4.65 -6.71
N GLY A 273 13.99 5.51 -7.72
CA GLY A 273 14.89 6.65 -7.81
C GLY A 273 16.11 6.48 -8.70
N ALA A 274 16.11 5.46 -9.56
CA ALA A 274 17.10 5.34 -10.62
C ALA A 274 16.92 6.45 -11.67
N TYR A 275 18.04 7.02 -12.12
CA TYR A 275 18.05 7.98 -13.23
C TYR A 275 18.25 7.26 -14.56
N VAL A 276 17.49 7.68 -15.55
CA VAL A 276 17.54 7.17 -16.91
C VAL A 276 17.55 8.38 -17.86
N GLY A 277 18.75 8.78 -18.26
CA GLY A 277 18.97 10.12 -18.78
C GLY A 277 18.69 11.15 -17.67
N GLU A 278 17.90 12.17 -17.99
CA GLU A 278 17.55 13.26 -17.06
C GLU A 278 16.35 12.95 -16.16
N LEU A 279 15.62 11.88 -16.47
CA LEU A 279 14.39 11.53 -15.75
C LEU A 279 14.67 10.51 -14.65
N LYS A 280 14.10 10.75 -13.48
CA LYS A 280 14.13 9.85 -12.33
C LYS A 280 12.92 8.91 -12.41
N LEU A 281 13.12 7.60 -12.31
CA LEU A 281 12.04 6.63 -12.12
C LEU A 281 11.58 6.69 -10.66
N ASP A 282 10.34 7.09 -10.40
CA ASP A 282 9.81 7.22 -9.04
C ASP A 282 8.28 7.05 -9.01
N ARG A 283 7.68 6.95 -7.81
CA ARG A 283 6.21 6.95 -7.58
C ARG A 283 5.45 5.72 -8.12
N PHE A 284 6.13 4.59 -8.34
CA PHE A 284 5.54 3.30 -8.68
C PHE A 284 5.93 2.19 -7.69
N GLY A 285 6.56 2.56 -6.57
CA GLY A 285 7.08 1.64 -5.56
C GLY A 285 6.01 0.68 -5.02
N ASP A 286 4.92 1.30 -4.55
CA ASP A 286 3.69 0.72 -4.04
C ASP A 286 2.87 -0.02 -5.12
N ILE A 287 2.80 0.54 -6.32
CA ILE A 287 2.06 -0.06 -7.44
C ILE A 287 2.69 -1.40 -7.82
N TRP A 288 4.02 -1.46 -7.95
CA TRP A 288 4.70 -2.69 -8.33
C TRP A 288 4.73 -3.72 -7.19
N SER A 289 4.93 -3.29 -5.94
CA SER A 289 4.90 -4.20 -4.79
C SER A 289 3.56 -4.91 -4.70
N ASN A 290 2.45 -4.16 -4.77
CA ASN A 290 1.13 -4.75 -4.65
C ASN A 290 0.71 -5.59 -5.88
N LEU A 291 1.19 -5.26 -7.09
CA LEU A 291 1.01 -6.14 -8.26
C LEU A 291 1.58 -7.54 -8.03
N PHE A 292 2.74 -7.63 -7.38
CA PHE A 292 3.37 -8.91 -7.03
C PHE A 292 2.56 -9.66 -5.97
N VAL A 293 2.05 -8.93 -4.97
CA VAL A 293 1.17 -9.47 -3.92
C VAL A 293 -0.10 -10.06 -4.53
N GLU A 294 -0.78 -9.32 -5.41
CA GLU A 294 -1.98 -9.77 -6.10
C GLU A 294 -1.73 -11.06 -6.89
N LYS A 295 -0.64 -11.10 -7.66
CA LYS A 295 -0.27 -12.28 -8.46
C LYS A 295 -0.06 -13.52 -7.58
N ILE A 296 0.65 -13.36 -6.46
CA ILE A 296 0.95 -14.46 -5.55
C ILE A 296 -0.30 -14.89 -4.81
N MET A 297 -1.11 -13.96 -4.30
CA MET A 297 -2.36 -14.27 -3.59
C MET A 297 -3.37 -14.97 -4.49
N ALA A 298 -3.48 -14.58 -5.76
CA ALA A 298 -4.34 -15.25 -6.74
C ALA A 298 -4.01 -16.74 -6.90
N HIS A 299 -2.74 -17.11 -6.73
CA HIS A 299 -2.24 -18.48 -6.85
C HIS A 299 -2.21 -19.25 -5.51
N VAL A 300 -1.53 -18.70 -4.50
CA VAL A 300 -1.35 -19.32 -3.18
C VAL A 300 -2.67 -19.37 -2.40
N GLY A 301 -3.55 -18.39 -2.62
CA GLY A 301 -4.82 -18.22 -1.94
C GLY A 301 -4.84 -17.02 -1.01
N GLY A 302 -6.02 -16.80 -0.40
CA GLY A 302 -6.34 -15.56 0.31
C GLY A 302 -7.13 -14.61 -0.59
N ARG A 303 -8.02 -13.82 0.02
CA ARG A 303 -8.86 -12.86 -0.71
C ARG A 303 -8.41 -11.43 -0.46
N ILE A 304 -8.55 -10.62 -1.49
CA ILE A 304 -8.38 -9.17 -1.45
C ILE A 304 -9.76 -8.53 -1.43
N THR A 305 -10.01 -7.59 -0.52
CA THR A 305 -11.18 -6.72 -0.57
C THR A 305 -10.77 -5.29 -0.90
N LEU A 306 -11.61 -4.60 -1.67
CA LEU A 306 -11.48 -3.19 -2.02
C LEU A 306 -12.72 -2.45 -1.48
N GLY A 307 -12.56 -1.33 -0.77
CA GLY A 307 -13.69 -0.59 -0.20
C GLY A 307 -13.38 0.08 1.12
N VAL A 308 -14.36 0.17 2.02
CA VAL A 308 -14.18 0.78 3.36
C VAL A 308 -12.95 0.22 4.12
N PRO A 309 -12.23 1.04 4.89
CA PRO A 309 -12.59 2.38 5.32
C PRO A 309 -12.30 3.46 4.26
N ILE A 310 -13.04 4.58 4.38
CA ILE A 310 -12.81 5.78 3.60
C ILE A 310 -12.03 6.79 4.44
N VAL A 311 -10.94 7.31 3.88
CA VAL A 311 -10.16 8.42 4.45
C VAL A 311 -10.25 9.66 3.57
N GLU A 312 -9.95 10.84 4.10
CA GLU A 312 -9.82 12.06 3.32
C GLU A 312 -8.36 12.26 2.90
N HIS A 313 -8.08 12.21 1.60
CA HIS A 313 -6.74 12.38 1.05
C HIS A 313 -6.45 13.87 0.76
N LYS A 314 -5.67 14.48 1.65
CA LYS A 314 -5.29 15.89 1.65
C LYS A 314 -3.89 16.09 1.06
N ARG A 315 -3.77 15.92 -0.25
CA ARG A 315 -2.50 16.19 -0.96
C ARG A 315 -2.10 17.65 -0.84
N GLU A 316 -0.81 17.86 -0.62
CA GLU A 316 -0.18 19.17 -0.72
C GLU A 316 0.04 19.57 -2.19
N PRO A 317 -0.09 20.87 -2.52
CA PRO A 317 0.26 21.38 -3.84
C PRO A 317 1.73 21.11 -4.20
N ARG A 318 1.98 20.72 -5.45
CA ARG A 318 3.31 20.40 -5.99
C ARG A 318 3.36 20.60 -7.49
N ASN A 319 4.56 20.71 -8.07
CA ASN A 319 4.66 20.92 -9.51
C ASN A 319 4.25 19.66 -10.30
N THR A 320 3.22 19.78 -11.14
CA THR A 320 2.69 18.62 -11.88
C THR A 320 3.67 18.09 -12.92
N PHE A 321 4.48 18.95 -13.54
CA PHE A 321 5.51 18.51 -14.49
C PHE A 321 6.64 17.74 -13.79
N GLU A 322 7.01 18.12 -12.56
CA GLU A 322 7.98 17.33 -11.78
C GLU A 322 7.45 15.93 -11.47
N ASP A 323 6.18 15.81 -11.12
CA ASP A 323 5.55 14.50 -10.93
C ASP A 323 5.49 13.70 -12.23
N PHE A 324 5.14 14.35 -13.35
CA PHE A 324 5.15 13.71 -14.66
C PHE A 324 6.54 13.18 -15.03
N MET A 325 7.60 13.98 -14.84
CA MET A 325 8.98 13.58 -15.09
C MET A 325 9.40 12.40 -14.21
N LYS A 326 8.97 12.37 -12.95
CA LYS A 326 9.19 11.25 -12.02
C LYS A 326 8.44 9.97 -12.43
N GLU A 327 7.24 10.13 -12.96
CA GLU A 327 6.36 9.01 -13.32
C GLU A 327 6.63 8.43 -14.72
N PHE A 328 7.29 9.19 -15.61
CA PHE A 328 7.47 8.85 -17.03
C PHE A 328 7.97 7.41 -17.26
N TRP A 329 9.10 7.04 -16.65
CA TRP A 329 9.67 5.70 -16.79
C TRP A 329 8.80 4.63 -16.14
N GLY A 330 8.15 4.99 -15.03
CA GLY A 330 7.27 4.08 -14.30
C GLY A 330 6.09 3.65 -15.16
N VAL A 331 5.45 4.58 -15.87
CA VAL A 331 4.37 4.29 -16.82
C VAL A 331 4.82 3.32 -17.91
N ILE A 332 5.95 3.62 -18.56
CA ILE A 332 6.45 2.84 -19.69
C ILE A 332 6.84 1.41 -19.26
N ILE A 333 7.55 1.27 -18.14
CA ILE A 333 7.98 -0.03 -17.62
C ILE A 333 6.77 -0.83 -17.13
N SER A 334 5.80 -0.16 -16.50
CA SER A 334 4.59 -0.81 -15.98
C SER A 334 3.82 -1.55 -17.07
N GLU A 335 3.65 -0.98 -18.26
CA GLU A 335 2.96 -1.68 -19.37
C GLU A 335 3.62 -3.03 -19.71
N ARG A 336 4.95 -3.10 -19.72
CA ARG A 336 5.68 -4.36 -19.92
C ARG A 336 5.56 -5.29 -18.72
N LEU A 337 5.69 -4.74 -17.52
CA LEU A 337 5.60 -5.50 -16.28
C LEU A 337 4.23 -6.17 -16.10
N PHE A 338 3.15 -5.45 -16.39
CA PHE A 338 1.78 -5.98 -16.33
C PHE A 338 1.59 -7.17 -17.29
N SER A 339 2.11 -7.09 -18.52
CA SER A 339 2.07 -8.22 -19.46
C SER A 339 2.82 -9.44 -18.91
N ILE A 340 4.03 -9.22 -18.39
CA ILE A 340 4.86 -10.29 -17.84
C ILE A 340 4.22 -10.94 -16.63
N ILE A 341 3.72 -10.16 -15.68
CA ILE A 341 3.08 -10.68 -14.46
C ILE A 341 1.84 -11.50 -14.81
N ASN A 342 1.06 -11.08 -15.80
CA ASN A 342 -0.06 -11.85 -16.28
C ASN A 342 0.37 -13.23 -16.82
N GLU A 343 1.49 -13.29 -17.55
CA GLU A 343 2.04 -14.51 -18.16
C GLU A 343 2.79 -15.43 -17.19
N ILE A 344 3.39 -14.89 -16.13
CA ILE A 344 4.16 -15.70 -15.17
C ILE A 344 3.24 -16.72 -14.50
N ASP A 345 3.63 -17.98 -14.53
CA ASP A 345 2.92 -19.09 -13.89
C ASP A 345 3.69 -19.51 -12.64
N ILE A 346 3.10 -19.29 -11.47
CA ILE A 346 3.67 -19.62 -10.15
C ILE A 346 3.25 -21.03 -9.78
N LYS A 347 4.15 -21.81 -9.19
CA LYS A 347 3.89 -23.20 -8.77
C LYS A 347 4.04 -23.41 -7.27
N SER A 348 4.86 -22.59 -6.62
CA SER A 348 5.03 -22.57 -5.17
C SER A 348 3.70 -22.43 -4.41
N LYS A 349 3.60 -23.04 -3.24
CA LYS A 349 2.38 -23.08 -2.41
C LYS A 349 2.45 -22.22 -1.16
N SER A 350 3.62 -21.68 -0.82
CA SER A 350 3.82 -20.76 0.29
C SER A 350 4.04 -19.35 -0.25
N TYR A 351 3.72 -18.32 0.54
CA TYR A 351 3.93 -16.93 0.10
C TYR A 351 5.42 -16.63 -0.15
N THR A 352 6.29 -17.07 0.76
CA THR A 352 7.74 -16.88 0.66
C THR A 352 8.31 -17.54 -0.60
N ASP A 353 8.02 -18.83 -0.83
CA ASP A 353 8.52 -19.56 -1.99
C ASP A 353 7.94 -19.02 -3.30
N ALA A 354 6.68 -18.55 -3.29
CA ALA A 354 6.05 -17.95 -4.46
C ALA A 354 6.69 -16.60 -4.82
N TYR A 355 7.11 -15.83 -3.81
CA TYR A 355 7.81 -14.58 -4.04
C TYR A 355 9.23 -14.80 -4.56
N LEU A 356 9.98 -15.74 -3.99
CA LEU A 356 11.29 -16.13 -4.52
C LEU A 356 11.19 -16.70 -5.94
N GLU A 357 10.16 -17.52 -6.23
CA GLU A 357 9.87 -17.99 -7.58
C GLU A 357 9.58 -16.81 -8.51
N LEU A 358 8.68 -15.91 -8.13
CA LEU A 358 8.33 -14.72 -8.92
C LEU A 358 9.56 -13.89 -9.26
N ILE A 359 10.43 -13.62 -8.28
CA ILE A 359 11.68 -12.88 -8.49
C ILE A 359 12.56 -13.61 -9.52
N SER A 360 12.76 -14.93 -9.37
CA SER A 360 13.55 -15.72 -10.32
C SER A 360 12.97 -15.71 -11.74
N ARG A 361 11.64 -15.65 -11.89
CA ARG A 361 10.98 -15.49 -13.18
C ARG A 361 11.23 -14.10 -13.77
N LEU A 362 11.06 -13.05 -12.97
CA LEU A 362 11.28 -11.65 -13.39
C LEU A 362 12.73 -11.40 -13.83
N GLU A 363 13.71 -12.06 -13.21
CA GLU A 363 15.13 -11.97 -13.62
C GLU A 363 15.33 -12.34 -15.10
N LYS A 364 14.54 -13.27 -15.64
CA LYS A 364 14.60 -13.69 -17.06
C LYS A 364 14.07 -12.62 -18.01
N TYR A 365 13.21 -11.72 -17.54
CA TYR A 365 12.63 -10.63 -18.32
C TYR A 365 13.35 -9.30 -18.13
N LYS A 366 14.43 -9.26 -17.34
CA LYS A 366 15.16 -8.02 -17.02
C LYS A 366 15.54 -7.20 -18.24
N ASN A 367 16.08 -7.84 -19.28
CA ASN A 367 16.51 -7.14 -20.50
C ASN A 367 15.30 -6.48 -21.19
N PHE A 368 14.20 -7.22 -21.34
CA PHE A 368 12.96 -6.70 -21.88
C PHE A 368 12.40 -5.54 -21.05
N LEU A 369 12.37 -5.64 -19.72
CA LEU A 369 11.91 -4.55 -18.85
C LEU A 369 12.82 -3.31 -18.90
N SER A 370 14.11 -3.49 -19.21
CA SER A 370 15.10 -2.42 -19.17
C SER A 370 15.17 -1.55 -20.43
N PHE A 371 14.47 -1.93 -21.52
CA PHE A 371 14.58 -1.24 -22.82
C PHE A 371 16.04 -1.10 -23.29
N ASP A 372 16.88 -2.09 -22.99
CA ASP A 372 18.32 -2.10 -23.25
C ASP A 372 19.10 -0.92 -22.66
N LYS A 373 18.53 -0.26 -21.64
CA LYS A 373 19.17 0.84 -20.91
C LYS A 373 19.94 0.28 -19.72
N GLU A 374 21.25 0.52 -19.70
CA GLU A 374 22.14 0.05 -18.64
C GLU A 374 21.68 0.51 -17.24
N SER A 375 21.22 1.76 -17.10
CA SER A 375 20.74 2.27 -15.81
C SER A 375 19.50 1.53 -15.30
N LEU A 376 18.58 1.16 -16.20
CA LEU A 376 17.42 0.33 -15.86
C LEU A 376 17.83 -1.12 -15.56
N GLN A 377 18.80 -1.69 -16.27
CA GLN A 377 19.30 -3.03 -15.96
C GLN A 377 19.95 -3.09 -14.58
N LYS A 378 20.75 -2.08 -14.22
CA LYS A 378 21.36 -1.93 -12.89
C LYS A 378 20.30 -1.78 -11.82
N TYR A 379 19.33 -0.90 -12.05
CA TYR A 379 18.19 -0.68 -11.15
C TYR A 379 17.39 -1.97 -10.92
N LEU A 380 16.95 -2.66 -11.98
CA LEU A 380 16.20 -3.91 -11.86
C LEU A 380 16.99 -5.00 -11.15
N SER A 381 18.30 -5.10 -11.41
CA SER A 381 19.16 -6.07 -10.71
C SER A 381 19.22 -5.75 -9.21
N LYS A 382 19.36 -4.48 -8.84
CA LYS A 382 19.31 -4.04 -7.44
C LYS A 382 17.94 -4.33 -6.83
N LEU A 383 16.86 -3.98 -7.50
CA LEU A 383 15.49 -4.20 -7.04
C LEU A 383 15.23 -5.68 -6.73
N LEU A 384 15.46 -6.56 -7.71
CA LEU A 384 15.23 -7.99 -7.55
C LEU A 384 16.15 -8.60 -6.49
N GLY A 385 17.39 -8.10 -6.37
CA GLY A 385 18.30 -8.44 -5.28
C GLY A 385 17.76 -8.03 -3.91
N SER A 386 17.31 -6.79 -3.76
CA SER A 386 16.71 -6.29 -2.51
C SER A 386 15.43 -7.04 -2.13
N MET A 387 14.61 -7.45 -3.10
CA MET A 387 13.43 -8.30 -2.84
C MET A 387 13.83 -9.68 -2.27
N LYS A 388 14.94 -10.28 -2.73
CA LYS A 388 15.47 -11.52 -2.13
C LYS A 388 16.03 -11.25 -0.73
N LEU A 389 16.78 -10.17 -0.57
CA LEU A 389 17.35 -9.77 0.72
C LEU A 389 16.28 -9.41 1.76
N TRP A 390 15.11 -8.95 1.34
CA TRP A 390 13.95 -8.74 2.21
C TRP A 390 13.52 -10.05 2.88
N VAL A 391 13.41 -11.13 2.09
CA VAL A 391 13.09 -12.46 2.62
C VAL A 391 14.20 -12.92 3.58
N GLU A 392 15.46 -12.83 3.17
CA GLU A 392 16.61 -13.21 4.00
C GLU A 392 16.67 -12.40 5.32
N LEU A 393 16.31 -11.12 5.28
CA LEU A 393 16.22 -10.25 6.45
C LEU A 393 15.15 -10.75 7.43
N LEU A 394 13.94 -11.04 6.93
CA LEU A 394 12.86 -11.54 7.76
C LEU A 394 13.18 -12.91 8.38
N GLU A 395 13.83 -13.80 7.63
CA GLU A 395 14.33 -15.09 8.12
C GLU A 395 15.40 -14.90 9.21
N SER A 396 16.35 -13.99 8.98
CA SER A 396 17.42 -13.68 9.94
C SER A 396 16.89 -13.08 11.25
N LEU A 397 15.71 -12.45 11.22
CA LEU A 397 15.01 -11.95 12.40
C LEU A 397 14.06 -12.99 13.04
N ASN A 398 13.98 -14.21 12.49
CA ASN A 398 13.02 -15.24 12.88
C ASN A 398 11.55 -14.78 12.81
N ILE A 399 11.24 -13.85 11.89
CA ILE A 399 9.87 -13.39 11.64
C ILE A 399 9.13 -14.37 10.74
N ILE A 400 9.86 -14.99 9.81
CA ILE A 400 9.37 -16.00 8.88
C ILE A 400 10.27 -17.23 8.96
N ALA A 401 9.74 -18.38 8.55
CA ALA A 401 10.40 -19.68 8.67
C ALA A 401 11.14 -20.08 7.39
#